data_AF-A0A662US61-F1
#
_entry.id   AF-A0A662US61-F1
#
_cell.length_a   1.000
_cell.length_b   1.000
_cell.length_c   1.000
_cell.angle_alpha   90.00
_cell.angle_beta   90.00
_cell.angle_gamma   90.00
#
_symmetry.space_group_name_H-M   'P 1'
#
loop_
_entity.id
_entity.type
_entity.pdbx_description
1 polymer ?
#
loop_
_entity_poly.entity_id
_entity_poly.type
_entity_poly.pdbx_seq_one_letter_code
_entity_poly.pdbx_strand_id
1 'polypeptide(L)'
;MTSGWGIEESKKLYNLNGSLKKRFFDIDREGYLVLKLGKYNLRVYDLVAEYGLVGAYIRVLPFIREVMDLVYATYKEFLEKYKYRGDFIPVYPLKANSNKLVVDTIYRHGSRYRWGFNLNTLREVELIESYVDEEPRIIVVDGVKSRAILEKLRIFAEKGWKVIVDIEGVRDAEILSDYSIFAVGLRLKYLSGGEGPWRESVGLDSKFGLSLTTLFKVVAKYDWIYERAVLLHMHPGSQIHRFEEINGYFVEAANIYNELKKAGFKNLEFIDFGGGLSYPYHESRLSTLESPDYGLHEYAEAMVKALSDYSKDYPGIVFESGRFITALHRIVVSKVLEVRPYDVYLDNDSISVVAREAEGLESFEELEEWLQLKLGSINSTANKHVYGIDERIRVEKI
;
A
#
# COMPACT_ATOMS: atom_id res chain seq x y z
N MET A 1 -28.75 22.64 -24.24
CA MET A 1 -27.38 22.25 -24.62
C MET A 1 -26.98 21.11 -23.71
N THR A 2 -27.02 19.87 -24.18
CA THR A 2 -26.52 18.73 -23.41
C THR A 2 -25.00 18.89 -23.33
N SER A 3 -24.46 19.06 -22.12
CA SER A 3 -23.02 18.98 -21.88
C SER A 3 -22.58 17.56 -22.26
N GLY A 4 -22.06 17.39 -23.47
CA GLY A 4 -21.63 16.08 -23.96
C GLY A 4 -20.54 15.51 -23.06
N TRP A 5 -20.58 14.19 -22.84
CA TRP A 5 -19.56 13.45 -22.12
C TRP A 5 -18.18 13.70 -22.75
N GLY A 6 -17.25 14.30 -22.02
CA GLY A 6 -15.94 14.68 -22.50
C GLY A 6 -14.78 13.93 -21.82
N ILE A 7 -13.56 14.28 -22.23
CA ILE A 7 -12.32 13.71 -21.68
C ILE A 7 -12.17 14.05 -20.20
N GLU A 8 -12.51 15.27 -19.79
CA GLU A 8 -12.34 15.71 -18.41
C GLU A 8 -13.38 15.06 -17.47
N GLU A 9 -14.62 14.88 -17.94
CA GLU A 9 -15.64 14.09 -17.26
C GLU A 9 -15.18 12.62 -17.10
N SER A 10 -14.59 12.04 -18.16
CA SER A 10 -14.05 10.68 -18.11
C SER A 10 -12.91 10.55 -17.11
N LYS A 11 -11.96 11.49 -17.09
CA LYS A 11 -10.86 11.50 -16.11
C LYS A 11 -11.37 11.66 -14.69
N LYS A 12 -12.43 12.44 -14.48
CA LYS A 12 -13.08 12.58 -13.17
C LYS A 12 -13.78 11.29 -12.77
N LEU A 13 -14.62 10.70 -13.64
CA LEU A 13 -15.35 9.47 -13.37
C LEU A 13 -14.40 8.31 -13.04
N TYR A 14 -13.36 8.11 -13.86
CA TYR A 14 -12.40 7.02 -13.71
C TYR A 14 -11.26 7.34 -12.72
N ASN A 15 -11.37 8.46 -12.01
CA ASN A 15 -10.40 8.90 -10.99
C ASN A 15 -8.95 8.87 -11.52
N LEU A 16 -8.74 9.48 -12.68
CA LEU A 16 -7.42 9.66 -13.31
C LEU A 16 -6.79 11.03 -12.97
N ASN A 17 -7.60 11.98 -12.49
CA ASN A 17 -7.15 13.31 -12.09
C ASN A 17 -6.44 13.35 -10.73
N GLY A 18 -6.41 12.23 -10.01
CA GLY A 18 -5.71 12.09 -8.75
C GLY A 18 -4.22 12.46 -8.86
N SER A 19 -3.69 13.06 -7.80
CA SER A 19 -2.31 13.55 -7.69
C SER A 19 -1.26 12.51 -8.08
N LEU A 20 -1.48 11.24 -7.71
CA LEU A 20 -0.58 10.14 -8.01
C LEU A 20 -0.87 9.59 -9.41
N LYS A 21 -2.12 9.20 -9.69
CA LYS A 21 -2.48 8.53 -10.95
C LYS A 21 -2.22 9.38 -12.20
N LYS A 22 -2.42 10.70 -12.14
CA LYS A 22 -2.18 11.60 -13.29
C LYS A 22 -0.73 11.62 -13.77
N ARG A 23 0.22 11.15 -12.94
CA ARG A 23 1.63 10.98 -13.29
C ARG A 23 1.85 9.81 -14.26
N PHE A 24 1.01 8.77 -14.17
CA PHE A 24 1.20 7.49 -14.87
C PHE A 24 0.19 7.28 -15.98
N PHE A 25 -1.01 7.86 -15.87
CA PHE A 25 -2.10 7.67 -16.81
C PHE A 25 -2.62 8.99 -17.38
N ASP A 26 -3.13 8.93 -18.61
CA ASP A 26 -3.93 9.99 -19.22
C ASP A 26 -5.04 9.41 -20.10
N ILE A 27 -5.89 10.31 -20.60
CA ILE A 27 -6.75 10.04 -21.76
C ILE A 27 -6.35 11.05 -22.83
N ASP A 28 -6.05 10.56 -24.03
CA ASP A 28 -5.68 11.45 -25.14
C ASP A 28 -6.89 12.06 -25.86
N ARG A 29 -6.63 12.84 -26.91
CA ARG A 29 -7.66 13.57 -27.67
C ARG A 29 -8.67 12.68 -28.38
N GLU A 30 -8.34 11.40 -28.59
CA GLU A 30 -9.22 10.42 -29.23
C GLU A 30 -9.97 9.56 -28.19
N GLY A 31 -9.73 9.77 -26.89
CA GLY A 31 -10.38 9.03 -25.82
C GLY A 31 -9.68 7.74 -25.41
N TYR A 32 -8.45 7.49 -25.88
CA TYR A 32 -7.70 6.28 -25.49
C TYR A 32 -6.96 6.46 -24.17
N LEU A 33 -6.94 5.39 -23.35
CA LEU A 33 -6.11 5.32 -22.15
C LEU A 33 -4.63 5.28 -22.54
N VAL A 34 -3.86 6.23 -21.99
CA VAL A 34 -2.43 6.41 -22.24
C VAL A 34 -1.63 6.07 -20.99
N LEU A 35 -0.52 5.35 -21.17
CA LEU A 35 0.54 5.15 -20.19
C LEU A 35 1.63 6.21 -20.40
N LYS A 36 1.95 6.97 -19.35
CA LYS A 36 3.04 7.96 -19.35
C LYS A 36 4.33 7.32 -18.87
N LEU A 37 5.32 7.17 -19.75
CA LEU A 37 6.61 6.53 -19.48
C LEU A 37 7.74 7.53 -19.72
N GLY A 38 7.93 8.46 -18.78
CA GLY A 38 8.82 9.61 -18.96
C GLY A 38 8.43 10.45 -20.18
N LYS A 39 9.27 10.43 -21.23
CA LYS A 39 9.03 11.17 -22.48
C LYS A 39 8.13 10.43 -23.49
N TYR A 40 7.79 9.18 -23.22
CA TYR A 40 7.00 8.34 -24.10
C TYR A 40 5.56 8.23 -23.58
N ASN A 41 4.60 8.26 -24.50
CA ASN A 41 3.19 8.02 -24.21
C ASN A 41 2.74 6.84 -25.07
N LEU A 42 2.15 5.83 -24.46
CA LEU A 42 1.67 4.63 -25.17
C LEU A 42 0.18 4.45 -24.94
N ARG A 43 -0.60 4.33 -26.01
CA ARG A 43 -2.00 3.89 -25.90
C ARG A 43 -2.01 2.42 -25.50
N VAL A 44 -2.77 2.09 -24.47
CA VAL A 44 -2.97 0.68 -24.07
C VAL A 44 -3.61 -0.10 -25.21
N TYR A 45 -4.53 0.53 -25.95
CA TYR A 45 -5.18 -0.06 -27.12
C TYR A 45 -4.17 -0.48 -28.21
N ASP A 46 -3.29 0.43 -28.62
CA ASP A 46 -2.30 0.16 -29.68
C ASP A 46 -1.35 -0.98 -29.26
N LEU A 47 -0.90 -0.97 -28.00
CA LEU A 47 -0.07 -2.06 -27.46
C LEU A 47 -0.79 -3.42 -27.53
N VAL A 48 -2.08 -3.46 -27.22
CA VAL A 48 -2.86 -4.69 -27.29
C VAL A 48 -3.09 -5.14 -28.72
N ALA A 49 -3.37 -4.21 -29.63
CA ALA A 49 -3.59 -4.50 -31.04
C ALA A 49 -2.31 -4.98 -31.75
N GLU A 50 -1.19 -4.28 -31.56
CA GLU A 50 0.10 -4.57 -32.20
C GLU A 50 0.67 -5.92 -31.79
N TYR A 51 0.57 -6.27 -30.50
CA TYR A 51 1.19 -7.46 -29.93
C TYR A 51 0.22 -8.60 -29.61
N GLY A 52 -1.07 -8.45 -29.98
CA GLY A 52 -2.10 -9.48 -29.75
C GLY A 52 -2.34 -9.79 -28.26
N LEU A 53 -2.27 -8.80 -27.38
CA LEU A 53 -2.27 -8.97 -25.91
C LEU A 53 -3.67 -9.10 -25.31
N VAL A 54 -4.64 -9.63 -26.05
CA VAL A 54 -6.01 -9.82 -25.54
C VAL A 54 -5.99 -10.87 -24.42
N GLY A 55 -6.49 -10.53 -23.23
CA GLY A 55 -6.44 -11.40 -22.05
C GLY A 55 -5.09 -11.37 -21.30
N ALA A 56 -4.17 -10.48 -21.67
CA ALA A 56 -2.84 -10.44 -21.10
C ALA A 56 -2.75 -9.67 -19.77
N TYR A 57 -1.73 -10.03 -19.00
CA TYR A 57 -1.21 -9.26 -17.89
C TYR A 57 0.02 -8.47 -18.33
N ILE A 58 -0.15 -7.18 -18.53
CA ILE A 58 0.92 -6.28 -18.96
C ILE A 58 1.64 -5.74 -17.73
N ARG A 59 2.96 -5.95 -17.65
CA ARG A 59 3.82 -5.39 -16.60
C ARG A 59 4.53 -4.15 -17.12
N VAL A 60 4.24 -3.01 -16.51
CA VAL A 60 4.82 -1.70 -16.78
C VAL A 60 5.93 -1.43 -15.77
N LEU A 61 7.06 -2.14 -15.91
CA LEU A 61 8.22 -2.01 -15.01
C LEU A 61 8.74 -0.57 -14.82
N PRO A 62 8.67 0.35 -15.81
CA PRO A 62 9.03 1.75 -15.56
C PRO A 62 8.22 2.43 -14.46
N PHE A 63 6.96 2.05 -14.23
CA PHE A 63 6.16 2.62 -13.14
C PHE A 63 6.74 2.28 -11.76
N ILE A 64 7.32 1.08 -11.58
CA ILE A 64 8.03 0.73 -10.33
C ILE A 64 9.17 1.73 -10.10
N ARG A 65 9.97 1.98 -11.14
CA ARG A 65 11.13 2.88 -11.07
C ARG A 65 10.72 4.31 -10.71
N GLU A 66 9.69 4.83 -11.37
CA GLU A 66 9.17 6.16 -11.10
C GLU A 66 8.56 6.28 -9.69
N VAL A 67 7.89 5.24 -9.18
CA VAL A 67 7.40 5.23 -7.80
C VAL A 67 8.56 5.18 -6.79
N MET A 68 9.61 4.41 -7.06
CA MET A 68 10.82 4.40 -6.22
C MET A 68 11.49 5.78 -6.17
N ASP A 69 11.61 6.45 -7.31
CA ASP A 69 12.17 7.80 -7.42
C ASP A 69 11.31 8.81 -6.63
N LEU A 70 9.98 8.70 -6.76
CA LEU A 70 9.03 9.53 -6.04
C LEU A 70 9.15 9.36 -4.51
N VAL A 71 9.16 8.10 -4.03
CA VAL A 71 9.32 7.80 -2.59
C VAL A 71 10.64 8.37 -2.07
N TYR A 72 11.75 8.10 -2.74
CA TYR A 72 13.05 8.56 -2.28
C TYR A 72 13.14 10.08 -2.25
N ALA A 73 12.66 10.76 -3.30
CA ALA A 73 12.65 12.22 -3.37
C ALA A 73 11.80 12.84 -2.26
N THR A 74 10.59 12.32 -2.01
CA THR A 74 9.71 12.82 -0.95
C THR A 74 10.34 12.68 0.44
N TYR A 75 10.97 11.54 0.74
CA TYR A 75 11.66 11.39 2.03
C TYR A 75 12.86 12.34 2.14
N LYS A 76 13.66 12.50 1.09
CA LYS A 76 14.79 13.45 1.09
C LYS A 76 14.34 14.89 1.34
N GLU A 77 13.26 15.33 0.70
CA GLU A 77 12.66 16.64 0.93
C GLU A 77 12.34 16.86 2.42
N PHE A 78 11.66 15.91 3.06
CA PHE A 78 11.28 16.06 4.47
C PHE A 78 12.47 15.93 5.43
N LEU A 79 13.44 15.06 5.13
CA LEU A 79 14.68 14.99 5.91
C LEU A 79 15.41 16.35 5.91
N GLU A 80 15.49 17.01 4.75
CA GLU A 80 16.09 18.34 4.61
C GLU A 80 15.24 19.42 5.32
N LYS A 81 13.92 19.43 5.10
CA LYS A 81 12.97 20.37 5.71
C LYS A 81 13.07 20.39 7.24
N TYR A 82 13.16 19.21 7.85
CA TYR A 82 13.24 19.06 9.31
C TYR A 82 14.69 19.02 9.84
N LYS A 83 15.69 19.17 8.96
CA LYS A 83 17.13 19.05 9.29
C LYS A 83 17.43 17.74 10.03
N TYR A 84 16.74 16.68 9.63
CA TYR A 84 16.88 15.35 10.21
C TYR A 84 18.20 14.72 9.76
N ARG A 85 19.02 14.27 10.72
CA ARG A 85 20.38 13.79 10.45
C ARG A 85 20.50 12.28 10.24
N GLY A 86 19.44 11.53 10.51
CA GLY A 86 19.40 10.09 10.25
C GLY A 86 19.17 9.79 8.76
N ASP A 87 19.61 8.61 8.34
CA ASP A 87 19.49 8.18 6.95
C ASP A 87 18.09 7.65 6.62
N PHE A 88 17.66 7.82 5.37
CA PHE A 88 16.53 7.07 4.80
C PHE A 88 17.04 5.78 4.16
N ILE A 89 16.52 4.65 4.61
CA ILE A 89 17.00 3.31 4.27
C ILE A 89 15.83 2.53 3.65
N PRO A 90 15.66 2.58 2.33
CA PRO A 90 14.55 1.91 1.69
C PRO A 90 14.83 0.41 1.55
N VAL A 91 13.84 -0.40 1.93
CA VAL A 91 13.90 -1.86 1.92
C VAL A 91 12.65 -2.38 1.20
N TYR A 92 12.82 -3.34 0.29
CA TYR A 92 11.67 -3.91 -0.41
C TYR A 92 11.25 -5.24 0.23
N PRO A 93 10.02 -5.34 0.79
CA PRO A 93 9.53 -6.60 1.31
C PRO A 93 9.05 -7.51 0.18
N LEU A 94 9.71 -8.66 0.02
CA LEU A 94 9.41 -9.60 -1.08
C LEU A 94 7.99 -10.18 -1.00
N LYS A 95 7.38 -10.21 0.19
CA LYS A 95 5.97 -10.58 0.39
C LYS A 95 4.98 -9.74 -0.43
N ALA A 96 5.36 -8.52 -0.81
CA ALA A 96 4.51 -7.66 -1.63
C ALA A 96 4.39 -8.16 -3.08
N ASN A 97 5.51 -8.58 -3.68
CA ASN A 97 5.56 -9.23 -4.98
C ASN A 97 6.93 -9.91 -5.22
N SER A 98 6.99 -11.22 -5.02
CA SER A 98 8.22 -12.02 -5.15
C SER A 98 8.52 -12.45 -6.60
N ASN A 99 7.84 -11.89 -7.61
CA ASN A 99 8.16 -12.19 -9.00
C ASN A 99 9.58 -11.71 -9.34
N LYS A 100 10.42 -12.59 -9.89
CA LYS A 100 11.83 -12.28 -10.20
C LYS A 100 11.99 -11.01 -11.05
N LEU A 101 11.13 -10.75 -12.04
CA LEU A 101 11.23 -9.52 -12.86
C LEU A 101 10.99 -8.25 -12.05
N VAL A 102 10.10 -8.30 -11.05
CA VAL A 102 9.83 -7.18 -10.13
C VAL A 102 11.03 -6.99 -9.21
N VAL A 103 11.52 -8.06 -8.60
CA VAL A 103 12.70 -8.04 -7.71
C VAL A 103 13.93 -7.52 -8.46
N ASP A 104 14.19 -8.00 -9.69
CA ASP A 104 15.26 -7.52 -10.57
C ASP A 104 15.15 -6.02 -10.86
N THR A 105 13.93 -5.56 -11.16
CA THR A 105 13.68 -4.15 -11.48
C THR A 105 14.01 -3.26 -10.28
N ILE A 106 13.55 -3.67 -9.09
CA ILE A 106 13.80 -2.95 -7.84
C ILE A 106 15.30 -2.99 -7.50
N TYR A 107 15.94 -4.15 -7.61
CA TYR A 107 17.36 -4.30 -7.30
C TYR A 107 18.24 -3.42 -8.19
N ARG A 108 18.03 -3.50 -9.51
CA ARG A 108 18.84 -2.75 -10.50
C ARG A 108 18.60 -1.25 -10.39
N HIS A 109 17.33 -0.82 -10.39
CA HIS A 109 17.01 0.61 -10.30
C HIS A 109 17.39 1.20 -8.95
N GLY A 110 17.19 0.45 -7.87
CA GLY A 110 17.46 0.83 -6.49
C GLY A 110 18.92 0.84 -6.08
N SER A 111 19.86 0.42 -6.95
CA SER A 111 21.31 0.54 -6.72
C SER A 111 21.71 1.96 -6.32
N ARG A 112 21.19 2.96 -7.04
CA ARG A 112 21.40 4.40 -6.77
C ARG A 112 20.92 4.87 -5.39
N TYR A 113 20.09 4.08 -4.71
CA TYR A 113 19.50 4.36 -3.39
C TYR A 113 19.97 3.38 -2.32
N ARG A 114 20.82 2.41 -2.67
CA ARG A 114 21.16 1.22 -1.86
C ARG A 114 19.90 0.50 -1.32
N TRP A 115 18.87 0.40 -2.15
CA TRP A 115 17.60 -0.23 -1.78
C TRP A 115 17.81 -1.70 -1.42
N GLY A 116 17.50 -2.05 -0.17
CA GLY A 116 17.70 -3.37 0.43
C GLY A 116 16.49 -4.31 0.29
N PHE A 117 16.50 -5.40 1.04
CA PHE A 117 15.42 -6.41 1.01
C PHE A 117 14.89 -6.74 2.41
N ASN A 118 13.57 -6.93 2.49
CA ASN A 118 12.92 -7.56 3.65
C ASN A 118 12.46 -8.95 3.24
N LEU A 119 12.87 -9.95 4.03
CA LEU A 119 12.72 -11.37 3.73
C LEU A 119 12.01 -12.08 4.89
N ASN A 120 11.15 -13.03 4.56
CA ASN A 120 10.29 -13.75 5.50
C ASN A 120 10.40 -15.28 5.36
N THR A 121 10.83 -15.77 4.18
CA THR A 121 10.86 -17.20 3.86
C THR A 121 12.15 -17.63 3.18
N LEU A 122 12.45 -18.92 3.23
CA LEU A 122 13.60 -19.50 2.52
C LEU A 122 13.56 -19.22 1.01
N ARG A 123 12.37 -19.25 0.40
CA ARG A 123 12.21 -18.94 -1.03
C ARG A 123 12.56 -17.49 -1.36
N GLU A 124 12.25 -16.56 -0.46
CA GLU A 124 12.62 -15.16 -0.64
C GLU A 124 14.13 -14.95 -0.52
N VAL A 125 14.80 -15.68 0.39
CA VAL A 125 16.28 -15.69 0.47
C VAL A 125 16.87 -16.25 -0.83
N GLU A 126 16.39 -17.39 -1.32
CA GLU A 126 16.84 -18.01 -2.59
C GLU A 126 16.69 -17.06 -3.79
N LEU A 127 15.64 -16.23 -3.82
CA LEU A 127 15.41 -15.28 -4.92
C LEU A 127 16.47 -14.18 -5.01
N ILE A 128 17.12 -13.83 -3.91
CA ILE A 128 18.14 -12.78 -3.87
C ILE A 128 19.57 -13.32 -3.92
N GLU A 129 19.79 -14.64 -3.86
CA GLU A 129 21.13 -15.26 -3.90
C GLU A 129 21.95 -14.86 -5.12
N SER A 130 21.28 -14.56 -6.25
CA SER A 130 21.96 -14.07 -7.46
C SER A 130 22.66 -12.72 -7.27
N TYR A 131 22.40 -12.00 -6.18
CA TYR A 131 22.99 -10.69 -5.89
C TYR A 131 24.09 -10.75 -4.82
N VAL A 132 24.42 -11.92 -4.28
CA VAL A 132 25.28 -12.04 -3.10
C VAL A 132 26.68 -11.42 -3.30
N ASP A 133 27.22 -11.50 -4.51
CA ASP A 133 28.53 -10.95 -4.90
C ASP A 133 28.46 -9.52 -5.46
N GLU A 134 27.28 -8.92 -5.50
CA GLU A 134 27.08 -7.53 -5.94
C GLU A 134 27.29 -6.54 -4.78
N GLU A 135 27.13 -5.23 -5.04
CA GLU A 135 27.28 -4.18 -4.01
C GLU A 135 26.40 -4.48 -2.78
N PRO A 136 27.01 -4.65 -1.58
CA PRO A 136 26.27 -5.01 -0.38
C PRO A 136 25.28 -3.93 0.07
N ARG A 137 24.10 -4.39 0.49
CA ARG A 137 23.02 -3.53 1.01
C ARG A 137 22.49 -4.08 2.33
N ILE A 138 21.44 -3.45 2.85
CA ILE A 138 20.75 -3.94 4.04
C ILE A 138 19.80 -5.09 3.69
N ILE A 139 19.74 -6.09 4.56
CA ILE A 139 18.73 -7.14 4.54
C ILE A 139 18.09 -7.16 5.93
N VAL A 140 16.77 -7.00 6.00
CA VAL A 140 15.97 -7.18 7.21
C VAL A 140 15.24 -8.52 7.09
N VAL A 141 15.24 -9.31 8.16
CA VAL A 141 14.69 -10.67 8.14
C VAL A 141 13.65 -10.83 9.24
N ASP A 142 12.41 -10.95 8.78
CA ASP A 142 11.22 -11.15 9.59
C ASP A 142 10.78 -12.62 9.57
N GLY A 143 9.74 -12.96 10.33
CA GLY A 143 9.02 -14.22 10.20
C GLY A 143 9.72 -15.39 10.89
N VAL A 144 9.68 -16.58 10.30
CA VAL A 144 10.18 -17.81 10.96
C VAL A 144 11.67 -18.00 10.71
N LYS A 145 12.46 -18.07 11.78
CA LYS A 145 13.91 -18.23 11.69
C LYS A 145 14.25 -19.72 11.75
N SER A 146 14.99 -20.20 10.75
CA SER A 146 15.47 -21.58 10.66
C SER A 146 16.96 -21.59 10.34
N ARG A 147 17.68 -22.63 10.75
CA ARG A 147 19.11 -22.77 10.44
C ARG A 147 19.38 -22.69 8.93
N ALA A 148 18.49 -23.25 8.11
CA ALA A 148 18.62 -23.18 6.65
C ALA A 148 18.57 -21.72 6.11
N ILE A 149 17.69 -20.89 6.66
CA ILE A 149 17.61 -19.46 6.32
C ILE A 149 18.87 -18.74 6.80
N LEU A 150 19.26 -18.97 8.06
CA LEU A 150 20.41 -18.30 8.68
C LEU A 150 21.74 -18.66 7.99
N GLU A 151 21.96 -19.91 7.60
CA GLU A 151 23.18 -20.30 6.87
C GLU A 151 23.30 -19.61 5.50
N LYS A 152 22.20 -19.45 4.76
CA LYS A 152 22.22 -18.70 3.50
C LYS A 152 22.51 -17.22 3.74
N LEU A 153 21.88 -16.61 4.74
CA LEU A 153 22.11 -15.22 5.11
C LEU A 153 23.52 -14.97 5.67
N ARG A 154 24.15 -15.98 6.27
CA ARG A 154 25.54 -15.89 6.74
C ARG A 154 26.48 -15.56 5.59
N ILE A 155 26.25 -16.18 4.43
CA ILE A 155 27.04 -15.92 3.21
C ILE A 155 26.92 -14.44 2.80
N PHE A 156 25.71 -13.86 2.86
CA PHE A 156 25.51 -12.43 2.59
C PHE A 156 26.29 -11.56 3.59
N ALA A 157 26.20 -11.86 4.88
CA ALA A 157 26.93 -11.13 5.91
C ALA A 157 28.46 -11.22 5.73
N GLU A 158 28.98 -12.39 5.35
CA GLU A 158 30.40 -12.60 5.03
C GLU A 158 30.85 -11.82 3.78
N LYS A 159 29.92 -11.52 2.88
CA LYS A 159 30.13 -10.65 1.71
C LYS A 159 29.94 -9.17 2.01
N GLY A 160 29.69 -8.81 3.27
CA GLY A 160 29.59 -7.43 3.73
C GLY A 160 28.17 -6.84 3.70
N TRP A 161 27.14 -7.65 3.43
CA TRP A 161 25.75 -7.18 3.54
C TRP A 161 25.40 -6.95 5.01
N LYS A 162 24.67 -5.86 5.30
CA LYS A 162 24.17 -5.58 6.65
C LYS A 162 22.91 -6.43 6.87
N VAL A 163 23.10 -7.64 7.37
CA VAL A 163 22.00 -8.56 7.71
C VAL A 163 21.54 -8.31 9.13
N ILE A 164 20.28 -7.89 9.27
CA ILE A 164 19.59 -7.70 10.55
C ILE A 164 18.48 -8.74 10.64
N VAL A 165 18.52 -9.58 11.68
CA VAL A 165 17.50 -10.61 11.91
C VAL A 165 16.65 -10.24 13.11
N ASP A 166 15.35 -10.14 12.91
CA ASP A 166 14.42 -9.74 13.96
C ASP A 166 14.17 -10.85 14.98
N ILE A 167 14.24 -10.49 16.26
CA ILE A 167 13.83 -11.33 17.38
C ILE A 167 12.35 -11.10 17.65
N GLU A 168 11.54 -12.13 17.45
CA GLU A 168 10.08 -12.09 17.70
C GLU A 168 9.67 -12.97 18.87
N GLY A 169 10.59 -13.79 19.38
CA GLY A 169 10.36 -14.72 20.49
C GLY A 169 11.64 -15.30 21.06
N VAL A 170 11.49 -16.05 22.17
CA VAL A 170 12.61 -16.71 22.89
C VAL A 170 13.40 -17.64 21.97
N ARG A 171 12.72 -18.36 21.07
CA ARG A 171 13.35 -19.29 20.12
C ARG A 171 14.27 -18.57 19.14
N ASP A 172 13.92 -17.36 18.71
CA ASP A 172 14.75 -16.56 17.80
C ASP A 172 16.04 -16.12 18.49
N ALA A 173 15.95 -15.68 19.76
CA ALA A 173 17.13 -15.39 20.57
C ALA A 173 18.01 -16.63 20.79
N GLU A 174 17.41 -17.79 21.04
CA GLU A 174 18.16 -19.04 21.21
C GLU A 174 18.95 -19.40 19.96
N ILE A 175 18.31 -19.44 18.79
CA ILE A 175 19.00 -19.81 17.55
C ILE A 175 20.03 -18.75 17.11
N LEU A 176 19.77 -17.45 17.31
CA LEU A 176 20.68 -16.36 16.93
C LEU A 176 21.89 -16.23 17.85
N SER A 177 21.90 -16.90 19.01
CA SER A 177 23.09 -17.02 19.86
C SER A 177 24.24 -17.73 19.14
N ASP A 178 23.93 -18.63 18.21
CA ASP A 178 24.92 -19.35 17.38
C ASP A 178 25.46 -18.52 16.20
N TYR A 179 24.84 -17.38 15.88
CA TYR A 179 25.14 -16.58 14.67
C TYR A 179 25.51 -15.14 15.02
N SER A 180 26.64 -14.95 15.71
CA SER A 180 27.12 -13.63 16.16
C SER A 180 27.41 -12.63 15.03
N ILE A 181 27.57 -13.10 13.78
CA ILE A 181 27.80 -12.27 12.59
C ILE A 181 26.60 -11.37 12.24
N PHE A 182 25.39 -11.74 12.66
CA PHE A 182 24.21 -10.92 12.41
C PHE A 182 24.02 -9.85 13.47
N ALA A 183 23.63 -8.66 13.04
CA ALA A 183 22.95 -7.73 13.92
C ALA A 183 21.51 -8.22 14.17
N VAL A 184 20.89 -7.77 15.25
CA VAL A 184 19.50 -8.17 15.55
C VAL A 184 18.57 -6.97 15.62
N GLY A 185 17.32 -7.21 15.22
CA GLY A 185 16.23 -6.27 15.42
C GLY A 185 15.31 -6.72 16.56
N LEU A 186 14.65 -5.77 17.19
CA LEU A 186 13.63 -6.00 18.21
C LEU A 186 12.27 -5.75 17.59
N ARG A 187 11.56 -6.83 17.23
CA ARG A 187 10.22 -6.69 16.68
C ARG A 187 9.20 -6.56 17.80
N LEU A 188 8.61 -5.39 17.97
CA LEU A 188 7.67 -5.11 19.05
C LEU A 188 6.24 -4.96 18.54
N LYS A 189 5.29 -5.38 19.38
CA LYS A 189 3.87 -5.20 19.12
C LYS A 189 3.48 -3.75 19.30
N TYR A 190 2.77 -3.19 18.33
CA TYR A 190 2.07 -1.92 18.45
C TYR A 190 0.87 -2.09 19.38
N LEU A 191 0.74 -1.26 20.42
CA LEU A 191 -0.29 -1.43 21.44
C LEU A 191 -1.69 -1.09 20.93
N SER A 192 -1.80 -0.02 20.15
CA SER A 192 -3.06 0.35 19.52
C SER A 192 -3.34 -0.66 18.39
N GLY A 193 -4.35 -1.51 18.55
CA GLY A 193 -4.73 -2.48 17.51
C GLY A 193 -5.04 -1.78 16.18
N GLY A 194 -4.80 -2.45 15.05
CA GLY A 194 -5.20 -1.93 13.74
C GLY A 194 -6.64 -2.27 13.38
N GLU A 195 -7.29 -1.45 12.57
CA GLU A 195 -8.61 -1.73 12.02
C GLU A 195 -8.51 -2.43 10.65
N GLY A 196 -9.61 -3.07 10.22
CA GLY A 196 -9.72 -3.69 8.91
C GLY A 196 -9.18 -5.14 8.80
N PRO A 197 -9.00 -5.67 7.58
CA PRO A 197 -8.74 -7.09 7.33
C PRO A 197 -7.37 -7.57 7.85
N TRP A 198 -6.49 -6.64 8.22
CA TRP A 198 -5.15 -6.95 8.73
C TRP A 198 -5.07 -6.92 10.27
N ARG A 199 -6.20 -6.74 10.97
CA ARG A 199 -6.26 -6.64 12.45
C ARG A 199 -5.59 -7.80 13.17
N GLU A 200 -5.71 -9.03 12.67
CA GLU A 200 -5.09 -10.20 13.29
C GLU A 200 -3.56 -10.24 13.17
N SER A 201 -2.97 -9.40 12.30
CA SER A 201 -1.53 -9.29 12.12
C SER A 201 -0.88 -8.22 13.00
N VAL A 202 -1.67 -7.48 13.79
CA VAL A 202 -1.25 -6.27 14.51
C VAL A 202 -1.86 -6.25 15.92
N GLY A 203 -1.39 -5.35 16.79
CA GLY A 203 -1.89 -5.30 18.17
C GLY A 203 -1.25 -6.35 19.10
N LEU A 204 -1.64 -6.32 20.38
CA LEU A 204 -1.18 -7.29 21.38
C LEU A 204 -1.58 -8.73 21.07
N ASP A 205 -2.66 -8.94 20.33
CA ASP A 205 -3.15 -10.27 19.92
C ASP A 205 -2.46 -10.81 18.66
N SER A 206 -1.57 -10.03 18.03
CA SER A 206 -0.81 -10.48 16.87
C SER A 206 0.04 -11.72 17.18
N LYS A 207 0.17 -12.61 16.20
CA LYS A 207 1.06 -13.78 16.26
C LYS A 207 2.54 -13.41 16.24
N PHE A 208 2.88 -12.20 15.80
CA PHE A 208 4.25 -11.75 15.58
C PHE A 208 4.62 -10.59 16.51
N GLY A 209 5.91 -10.50 16.82
CA GLY A 209 6.48 -9.48 17.71
C GLY A 209 6.36 -9.77 19.20
N LEU A 210 7.21 -9.12 19.97
CA LEU A 210 7.29 -9.19 21.43
C LEU A 210 6.43 -8.09 22.06
N SER A 211 5.73 -8.43 23.15
CA SER A 211 5.37 -7.38 24.12
C SER A 211 6.62 -6.94 24.88
N LEU A 212 6.65 -5.71 25.41
CA LEU A 212 7.78 -5.24 26.21
C LEU A 212 8.09 -6.17 27.39
N THR A 213 7.07 -6.70 28.06
CA THR A 213 7.24 -7.71 29.12
C THR A 213 7.96 -8.96 28.63
N THR A 214 7.65 -9.41 27.41
CA THR A 214 8.30 -10.58 26.81
C THR A 214 9.73 -10.25 26.40
N LEU A 215 9.97 -9.07 25.81
CA LEU A 215 11.32 -8.59 25.50
C LEU A 215 12.22 -8.63 26.75
N PHE A 216 11.78 -8.05 27.87
CA PHE A 216 12.59 -8.02 29.08
C PHE A 216 12.84 -9.41 29.69
N LYS A 217 11.90 -10.35 29.54
CA LYS A 217 12.13 -11.76 29.90
C LYS A 217 13.15 -12.45 28.99
N VAL A 218 13.12 -12.14 27.69
CA VAL A 218 14.07 -12.69 26.70
C VAL A 218 15.48 -12.19 26.99
N VAL A 219 15.67 -10.88 27.15
CA VAL A 219 17.01 -10.30 27.40
C VAL A 219 17.56 -10.64 28.79
N ALA A 220 16.70 -10.95 29.77
CA ALA A 220 17.15 -11.50 31.04
C ALA A 220 17.79 -12.90 30.90
N LYS A 221 17.43 -13.66 29.87
CA LYS A 221 18.03 -14.96 29.53
C LYS A 221 19.18 -14.85 28.52
N TYR A 222 19.11 -13.87 27.62
CA TYR A 222 20.03 -13.66 26.52
C TYR A 222 20.50 -12.19 26.51
N ASP A 223 21.43 -11.86 27.41
CA ASP A 223 21.93 -10.50 27.66
C ASP A 223 22.68 -9.90 26.48
N TRP A 224 23.32 -10.73 25.64
CA TRP A 224 23.99 -10.33 24.40
C TRP A 224 23.12 -9.48 23.47
N ILE A 225 21.79 -9.57 23.59
CA ILE A 225 20.84 -8.79 22.79
C ILE A 225 21.04 -7.29 23.03
N TYR A 226 21.38 -6.86 24.26
CA TYR A 226 21.62 -5.43 24.54
C TYR A 226 22.72 -4.84 23.66
N GLU A 227 23.75 -5.62 23.37
CA GLU A 227 24.89 -5.21 22.55
C GLU A 227 24.62 -5.38 21.05
N ARG A 228 23.87 -6.41 20.64
CA ARG A 228 23.65 -6.73 19.22
C ARG A 228 22.40 -6.08 18.61
N ALA A 229 21.48 -5.57 19.43
CA ALA A 229 20.25 -4.93 18.95
C ALA A 229 20.53 -3.56 18.32
N VAL A 230 20.25 -3.44 17.02
CA VAL A 230 20.48 -2.21 16.23
C VAL A 230 19.22 -1.62 15.62
N LEU A 231 18.13 -2.39 15.54
CA LEU A 231 16.89 -2.01 14.88
C LEU A 231 15.71 -2.19 15.84
N LEU A 232 14.88 -1.15 16.01
CA LEU A 232 13.51 -1.34 16.50
C LEU A 232 12.61 -1.60 15.31
N HIS A 233 11.91 -2.71 15.26
CA HIS A 233 10.91 -3.00 14.22
C HIS A 233 9.51 -2.98 14.81
N MET A 234 8.63 -2.18 14.23
CA MET A 234 7.19 -2.24 14.49
C MET A 234 6.45 -2.35 13.15
N HIS A 235 5.23 -2.89 13.14
CA HIS A 235 4.43 -2.97 11.90
C HIS A 235 2.96 -2.68 12.20
N PRO A 236 2.34 -1.64 11.59
CA PRO A 236 0.96 -1.27 11.87
C PRO A 236 -0.06 -2.06 11.06
N GLY A 237 0.40 -2.93 10.14
CA GLY A 237 -0.43 -3.63 9.15
C GLY A 237 -0.27 -3.06 7.74
N SER A 238 -1.07 -3.54 6.79
CA SER A 238 -1.07 -3.05 5.42
C SER A 238 -2.26 -2.12 5.18
N GLN A 239 -2.11 -1.12 4.30
CA GLN A 239 -3.20 -0.25 3.86
C GLN A 239 -3.91 0.48 5.01
N ILE A 240 -3.12 1.16 5.86
CA ILE A 240 -3.66 2.02 6.93
C ILE A 240 -4.30 3.23 6.27
N HIS A 241 -5.60 3.43 6.40
CA HIS A 241 -6.33 4.38 5.57
C HIS A 241 -6.69 5.69 6.29
N ARG A 242 -6.49 5.75 7.62
CA ARG A 242 -6.71 6.96 8.44
C ARG A 242 -5.39 7.59 8.82
N PHE A 243 -5.23 8.89 8.57
CA PHE A 243 -4.02 9.64 8.88
C PHE A 243 -3.72 9.69 10.38
N GLU A 244 -4.75 9.82 11.20
CA GLU A 244 -4.60 9.92 12.66
C GLU A 244 -3.99 8.66 13.26
N GLU A 245 -4.40 7.47 12.79
CA GLU A 245 -3.82 6.19 13.22
C GLU A 245 -2.33 6.11 12.91
N ILE A 246 -1.95 6.44 11.67
CA ILE A 246 -0.56 6.29 11.25
C ILE A 246 0.35 7.33 11.92
N ASN A 247 -0.17 8.54 12.17
CA ASN A 247 0.56 9.55 12.94
C ASN A 247 0.76 9.11 14.39
N GLY A 248 -0.29 8.57 15.04
CA GLY A 248 -0.19 8.01 16.39
C GLY A 248 0.83 6.88 16.48
N TYR A 249 0.86 6.01 15.47
CA TYR A 249 1.83 4.93 15.34
C TYR A 249 3.28 5.43 15.29
N PHE A 250 3.57 6.48 14.51
CA PHE A 250 4.92 7.05 14.44
C PHE A 250 5.37 7.65 15.76
N VAL A 251 4.47 8.33 16.47
CA VAL A 251 4.76 8.90 17.80
C VAL A 251 5.03 7.79 18.82
N GLU A 252 4.24 6.72 18.83
CA GLU A 252 4.47 5.57 19.71
C GLU A 252 5.83 4.92 19.45
N ALA A 253 6.16 4.63 18.18
CA ALA A 253 7.44 4.03 17.81
C ALA A 253 8.64 4.89 18.21
N ALA A 254 8.56 6.23 18.01
CA ALA A 254 9.60 7.16 18.42
C ALA A 254 9.80 7.15 19.95
N ASN A 255 8.71 7.11 20.73
CA ASN A 255 8.78 7.02 22.19
C ASN A 255 9.38 5.69 22.65
N ILE A 256 8.94 4.57 22.09
CA ILE A 256 9.45 3.23 22.42
C ILE A 256 10.96 3.15 22.14
N TYR A 257 11.43 3.66 21.00
CA TYR A 257 12.86 3.70 20.67
C TYR A 257 13.67 4.41 21.76
N ASN A 258 13.22 5.58 22.22
CA ASN A 258 13.91 6.33 23.26
C ASN A 258 13.90 5.60 24.61
N GLU A 259 12.77 4.99 24.97
CA GLU A 259 12.68 4.22 26.22
C GLU A 259 13.56 2.97 26.19
N LEU A 260 13.67 2.28 25.06
CA LEU A 260 14.62 1.16 24.89
C LEU A 260 16.07 1.64 25.04
N LYS A 261 16.44 2.78 24.45
CA LYS A 261 17.78 3.34 24.67
C LYS A 261 18.07 3.67 26.13
N LYS A 262 17.09 4.20 26.87
CA LYS A 262 17.21 4.42 28.32
C LYS A 262 17.34 3.10 29.09
N ALA A 263 16.62 2.07 28.66
CA ALA A 263 16.63 0.73 29.26
C ALA A 263 17.89 -0.10 28.98
N GLY A 264 18.85 0.40 28.17
CA GLY A 264 20.16 -0.21 27.99
C GLY A 264 20.50 -0.63 26.56
N PHE A 265 19.57 -0.55 25.62
CA PHE A 265 19.82 -0.88 24.20
C PHE A 265 20.56 0.27 23.49
N LYS A 266 21.83 0.48 23.86
CA LYS A 266 22.61 1.66 23.42
C LYS A 266 22.94 1.67 21.93
N ASN A 267 23.00 0.49 21.30
CA ASN A 267 23.39 0.31 19.90
C ASN A 267 22.22 0.39 18.93
N LEU A 268 21.01 0.77 19.39
CA LEU A 268 19.92 1.07 18.47
C LEU A 268 20.29 2.24 17.56
N GLU A 269 20.26 1.98 16.24
CA GLU A 269 20.63 2.89 15.16
C GLU A 269 19.43 3.21 14.27
N PHE A 270 18.45 2.32 14.21
CA PHE A 270 17.37 2.37 13.21
C PHE A 270 16.00 2.14 13.83
N ILE A 271 14.98 2.69 13.17
CA ILE A 271 13.59 2.31 13.37
C ILE A 271 13.04 1.83 12.03
N ASP A 272 12.53 0.60 12.03
CA ASP A 272 11.68 0.05 10.99
C ASP A 272 10.22 0.24 11.35
N PHE A 273 9.52 1.01 10.53
CA PHE A 273 8.09 1.23 10.68
C PHE A 273 7.26 0.15 9.99
N GLY A 274 7.91 -0.79 9.30
CA GLY A 274 7.31 -1.81 8.47
C GLY A 274 6.62 -1.21 7.25
N GLY A 275 5.57 -1.90 6.80
CA GLY A 275 4.66 -1.38 5.79
C GLY A 275 3.65 -0.38 6.36
N GLY A 276 2.54 -0.20 5.64
CA GLY A 276 1.37 0.52 6.16
C GLY A 276 0.97 1.73 5.33
N LEU A 277 1.92 2.35 4.59
CA LEU A 277 1.58 3.38 3.60
C LEU A 277 0.57 2.83 2.61
N SER A 278 -0.59 3.48 2.58
CA SER A 278 -1.68 3.10 1.69
C SER A 278 -1.43 3.54 0.26
N TYR A 279 -1.83 2.67 -0.68
CA TYR A 279 -1.96 3.06 -2.08
C TYR A 279 -3.39 3.54 -2.35
N PRO A 280 -3.61 4.76 -2.87
CA PRO A 280 -4.96 5.27 -3.12
C PRO A 280 -5.54 4.69 -4.41
N TYR A 281 -6.26 3.57 -4.29
CA TYR A 281 -7.00 2.97 -5.41
C TYR A 281 -8.08 3.93 -5.93
N HIS A 282 -8.67 4.70 -5.03
CA HIS A 282 -9.48 5.88 -5.29
C HIS A 282 -8.86 7.11 -4.60
N GLU A 283 -8.72 8.25 -5.28
CA GLU A 283 -8.06 9.45 -4.73
C GLU A 283 -9.10 10.47 -4.22
N SER A 284 -10.15 9.99 -3.55
CA SER A 284 -11.22 10.85 -2.98
C SER A 284 -11.04 11.17 -1.51
N ARG A 285 -10.03 10.59 -0.83
CA ARG A 285 -9.73 10.81 0.59
C ARG A 285 -10.94 10.59 1.50
N LEU A 286 -11.62 9.46 1.31
CA LEU A 286 -12.84 9.12 2.06
C LEU A 286 -12.55 8.38 3.36
N SER A 287 -11.27 8.18 3.71
CA SER A 287 -10.86 7.37 4.86
C SER A 287 -11.42 5.94 4.76
N THR A 288 -11.33 5.34 3.58
CA THR A 288 -11.69 3.93 3.33
C THR A 288 -10.48 3.15 2.86
N LEU A 289 -10.57 1.81 2.84
CA LEU A 289 -9.48 0.93 2.38
C LEU A 289 -9.01 1.28 0.96
N GLU A 290 -9.91 1.67 0.08
CA GLU A 290 -9.61 2.06 -1.30
C GLU A 290 -9.19 3.53 -1.41
N SER A 291 -9.60 4.37 -0.46
CA SER A 291 -9.51 5.83 -0.49
C SER A 291 -8.94 6.40 0.81
N PRO A 292 -7.63 6.20 1.07
CA PRO A 292 -6.98 6.71 2.28
C PRO A 292 -7.09 8.24 2.32
N ASP A 293 -7.22 8.82 3.51
CA ASP A 293 -7.36 10.27 3.69
C ASP A 293 -6.02 11.04 3.63
N TYR A 294 -4.90 10.33 3.48
CA TYR A 294 -3.55 10.87 3.33
C TYR A 294 -2.82 10.31 2.10
N GLY A 295 -1.75 10.98 1.67
CA GLY A 295 -0.85 10.54 0.61
C GLY A 295 0.58 10.33 1.10
N LEU A 296 1.47 10.04 0.16
CA LEU A 296 2.90 9.82 0.44
C LEU A 296 3.55 11.01 1.15
N HIS A 297 3.19 12.25 0.80
CA HIS A 297 3.80 13.44 1.39
C HIS A 297 3.42 13.57 2.86
N GLU A 298 2.13 13.49 3.17
CA GLU A 298 1.65 13.56 4.55
C GLU A 298 2.19 12.40 5.40
N TYR A 299 2.30 11.19 4.84
CA TYR A 299 2.91 10.04 5.52
C TYR A 299 4.38 10.26 5.86
N ALA A 300 5.19 10.67 4.88
CA ALA A 300 6.62 10.91 5.08
C ALA A 300 6.87 12.08 6.03
N GLU A 301 6.12 13.18 5.89
CA GLU A 301 6.19 14.34 6.77
C GLU A 301 5.87 13.97 8.21
N ALA A 302 4.75 13.28 8.44
CA ALA A 302 4.32 12.86 9.78
C ALA A 302 5.39 11.99 10.46
N MET A 303 5.98 11.05 9.72
CA MET A 303 7.04 10.19 10.23
C MET A 303 8.30 10.98 10.62
N VAL A 304 8.83 11.80 9.70
CA VAL A 304 10.05 12.59 9.95
C VAL A 304 9.82 13.61 11.06
N LYS A 305 8.64 14.24 11.10
CA LYS A 305 8.26 15.17 12.16
C LYS A 305 8.20 14.48 13.52
N ALA A 306 7.51 13.33 13.62
CA ALA A 306 7.44 12.56 14.87
C ALA A 306 8.85 12.21 15.39
N LEU A 307 9.74 11.75 14.51
CA LEU A 307 11.11 11.45 14.92
C LEU A 307 11.90 12.69 15.32
N SER A 308 11.72 13.82 14.63
CA SER A 308 12.40 15.09 14.96
C SER A 308 11.96 15.65 16.31
N ASP A 309 10.67 15.53 16.62
CA ASP A 309 10.10 16.03 17.86
C ASP A 309 10.53 15.17 19.06
N TYR A 310 10.48 13.84 18.90
CA TYR A 310 10.64 12.90 20.01
C TYR A 310 12.04 12.29 20.13
N SER A 311 12.83 12.14 19.06
CA SER A 311 14.16 11.50 19.13
C SER A 311 15.30 12.48 18.84
N LYS A 312 16.26 12.58 19.77
CA LYS A 312 17.45 13.43 19.63
C LYS A 312 18.64 12.73 18.99
N ASP A 313 18.56 11.41 18.86
CA ASP A 313 19.61 10.57 18.27
C ASP A 313 19.46 10.41 16.76
N TYR A 314 18.33 10.87 16.19
CA TYR A 314 18.04 10.81 14.75
C TYR A 314 18.27 9.40 14.15
N PRO A 315 17.54 8.34 14.61
CA PRO A 315 17.68 7.01 14.05
C PRO A 315 17.48 6.99 12.53
N GLY A 316 18.17 6.09 11.83
CA GLY A 316 17.86 5.84 10.44
C GLY A 316 16.46 5.27 10.28
N ILE A 317 15.77 5.70 9.23
CA ILE A 317 14.39 5.37 8.93
C ILE A 317 14.37 4.22 7.92
N VAL A 318 13.96 3.03 8.34
CA VAL A 318 13.73 1.91 7.44
C VAL A 318 12.31 1.96 6.89
N PHE A 319 12.19 1.89 5.56
CA PHE A 319 10.93 1.95 4.83
C PHE A 319 10.64 0.62 4.15
N GLU A 320 9.45 0.05 4.37
CA GLU A 320 9.06 -1.25 3.79
C GLU A 320 7.69 -1.23 3.09
N SER A 321 7.25 -0.11 2.53
CA SER A 321 5.91 -0.07 1.93
C SER A 321 5.87 -0.63 0.49
N GLY A 322 6.10 -1.93 0.36
CA GLY A 322 6.15 -2.64 -0.93
C GLY A 322 4.85 -2.61 -1.75
N ARG A 323 3.68 -2.49 -1.10
CA ARG A 323 2.39 -2.29 -1.80
C ARG A 323 2.42 -1.00 -2.61
N PHE A 324 2.84 0.09 -1.99
CA PHE A 324 2.91 1.39 -2.65
C PHE A 324 3.84 1.36 -3.87
N ILE A 325 5.01 0.70 -3.73
CA ILE A 325 5.99 0.51 -4.81
C ILE A 325 5.43 -0.27 -6.01
N THR A 326 4.56 -1.26 -5.77
CA THR A 326 4.16 -2.22 -6.80
C THR A 326 2.70 -2.17 -7.23
N ALA A 327 1.84 -1.36 -6.62
CA ALA A 327 0.42 -1.34 -6.96
C ALA A 327 0.13 -0.95 -8.42
N LEU A 328 0.91 -0.03 -8.98
CA LEU A 328 0.65 0.57 -10.31
C LEU A 328 1.14 -0.26 -11.50
N HIS A 329 2.14 -1.11 -11.29
CA HIS A 329 2.95 -1.63 -12.41
C HIS A 329 2.26 -2.71 -13.26
N ARG A 330 1.02 -3.09 -12.97
CA ARG A 330 0.35 -4.20 -13.68
C ARG A 330 -1.02 -3.77 -14.18
N ILE A 331 -1.26 -4.04 -15.46
CA ILE A 331 -2.53 -3.80 -16.13
C ILE A 331 -3.08 -5.16 -16.61
N VAL A 332 -4.37 -5.39 -16.40
CA VAL A 332 -5.08 -6.55 -16.93
C VAL A 332 -5.96 -6.06 -18.07
N VAL A 333 -5.79 -6.64 -19.26
CA VAL A 333 -6.63 -6.29 -20.42
C VAL A 333 -7.41 -7.53 -20.84
N SER A 334 -8.71 -7.36 -21.07
CA SER A 334 -9.57 -8.42 -21.59
C SER A 334 -10.53 -7.84 -22.64
N LYS A 335 -10.94 -8.68 -23.59
CA LYS A 335 -11.96 -8.32 -24.59
C LYS A 335 -13.34 -8.63 -24.04
N VAL A 336 -14.24 -7.65 -24.13
CA VAL A 336 -15.67 -7.89 -23.90
C VAL A 336 -16.20 -8.74 -25.04
N LEU A 337 -16.71 -9.94 -24.74
CA LEU A 337 -17.19 -10.90 -25.74
C LEU A 337 -18.66 -10.67 -26.10
N GLU A 338 -19.48 -10.34 -25.12
CA GLU A 338 -20.92 -10.15 -25.27
C GLU A 338 -21.36 -9.02 -24.33
N VAL A 339 -22.25 -8.16 -24.82
CA VAL A 339 -22.98 -7.20 -24.00
C VAL A 339 -24.45 -7.58 -24.12
N ARG A 340 -25.14 -7.70 -22.99
CA ARG A 340 -26.59 -7.93 -22.92
C ARG A 340 -27.26 -6.64 -22.44
N PRO A 341 -27.56 -5.70 -23.34
CA PRO A 341 -28.25 -4.47 -22.95
C PRO A 341 -29.66 -4.81 -22.48
N TYR A 342 -30.11 -4.14 -21.41
CA TYR A 342 -31.53 -3.99 -21.15
C TYR A 342 -32.00 -2.84 -22.02
N ASP A 343 -32.70 -3.13 -23.11
CA ASP A 343 -33.46 -2.11 -23.81
C ASP A 343 -34.62 -1.72 -22.90
N VAL A 344 -34.39 -0.72 -22.04
CA VAL A 344 -35.50 -0.04 -21.39
C VAL A 344 -36.20 0.73 -22.52
N TYR A 345 -37.30 0.19 -23.03
CA TYR A 345 -38.29 0.98 -23.76
C TYR A 345 -38.81 2.03 -22.78
N LEU A 346 -38.08 3.13 -22.67
CA LEU A 346 -38.57 4.35 -22.03
C LEU A 346 -39.63 4.88 -22.98
N ASP A 347 -40.88 4.56 -22.70
CA ASP A 347 -42.00 5.11 -23.42
C ASP A 347 -41.89 6.64 -23.31
N ASN A 348 -41.68 7.36 -24.42
CA ASN A 348 -41.44 8.81 -24.41
C ASN A 348 -42.55 9.58 -23.68
N ASP A 349 -43.76 9.00 -23.64
CA ASP A 349 -44.88 9.51 -22.87
C ASP A 349 -44.57 9.58 -21.38
N SER A 350 -43.91 8.57 -20.79
CA SER A 350 -43.62 8.51 -19.36
C SER A 350 -42.61 9.57 -18.88
N ILE A 351 -41.56 9.84 -19.65
CA ILE A 351 -40.61 10.95 -19.34
C ILE A 351 -41.29 12.30 -19.53
N SER A 352 -42.10 12.45 -20.57
CA SER A 352 -42.79 13.71 -20.86
C SER A 352 -43.83 14.09 -19.80
N VAL A 353 -44.41 13.10 -19.10
CA VAL A 353 -45.36 13.28 -18.01
C VAL A 353 -44.64 13.71 -16.73
N VAL A 354 -43.55 13.02 -16.37
CA VAL A 354 -42.76 13.35 -15.17
C VAL A 354 -42.12 14.75 -15.31
N ALA A 355 -41.62 15.09 -16.49
CA ALA A 355 -41.07 16.42 -16.76
C ALA A 355 -42.15 17.52 -16.69
N ARG A 356 -43.34 17.30 -17.28
CA ARG A 356 -44.45 18.26 -17.21
C ARG A 356 -45.00 18.46 -15.79
N GLU A 357 -45.04 17.41 -14.99
CA GLU A 357 -45.45 17.50 -13.58
C GLU A 357 -44.45 18.31 -12.74
N ALA A 358 -43.15 18.24 -13.07
CA ALA A 358 -42.10 18.97 -12.38
C ALA A 358 -41.91 20.42 -12.90
N GLU A 359 -42.36 20.73 -14.12
CA GLU A 359 -42.27 22.07 -14.72
C GLU A 359 -43.06 23.15 -13.98
N GLY A 360 -44.07 22.78 -13.18
CA GLY A 360 -44.89 23.69 -12.40
C GLY A 360 -44.39 23.98 -10.98
N LEU A 361 -43.22 23.44 -10.59
CA LEU A 361 -42.65 23.60 -9.25
C LEU A 361 -41.70 24.81 -9.26
N GLU A 362 -41.98 25.80 -8.43
CA GLU A 362 -41.23 27.08 -8.43
C GLU A 362 -40.24 27.19 -7.26
N SER A 363 -40.31 26.28 -6.29
CA SER A 363 -39.43 26.24 -5.11
C SER A 363 -38.78 24.88 -4.86
N PHE A 364 -37.71 24.88 -4.08
CA PHE A 364 -36.97 23.67 -3.72
C PHE A 364 -37.80 22.76 -2.80
N GLU A 365 -38.59 23.35 -1.89
CA GLU A 365 -39.50 22.64 -1.00
C GLU A 365 -40.60 21.89 -1.76
N GLU A 366 -41.17 22.50 -2.80
CA GLU A 366 -42.16 21.87 -3.68
C GLU A 366 -41.58 20.69 -4.47
N LEU A 367 -40.33 20.81 -4.93
CA LEU A 367 -39.60 19.72 -5.60
C LEU A 367 -39.33 18.55 -4.64
N GLU A 368 -38.92 18.84 -3.41
CA GLU A 368 -38.63 17.82 -2.40
C GLU A 368 -39.90 17.05 -2.00
N GLU A 369 -41.02 17.75 -1.77
CA GLU A 369 -42.30 17.14 -1.41
C GLU A 369 -42.87 16.28 -2.56
N TRP A 370 -42.77 16.76 -3.80
CA TRP A 370 -43.15 16.01 -4.99
C TRP A 370 -42.30 14.75 -5.19
N LEU A 371 -40.97 14.83 -5.00
CA LEU A 371 -40.08 13.68 -5.07
C LEU A 371 -40.40 12.64 -4.00
N GLN A 372 -40.69 13.05 -2.76
CA GLN A 372 -41.07 12.11 -1.69
C GLN A 372 -42.39 11.39 -1.98
N LEU A 373 -43.39 12.08 -2.53
CA LEU A 373 -44.67 11.47 -2.94
C LEU A 373 -44.48 10.46 -4.08
N LYS A 374 -43.68 10.81 -5.11
CA LYS A 374 -43.37 9.89 -6.21
C LYS A 374 -42.61 8.66 -5.72
N LEU A 375 -41.56 8.84 -4.92
CA LEU A 375 -40.81 7.73 -4.31
C LEU A 375 -41.69 6.87 -3.39
N GLY A 376 -42.62 7.48 -2.65
CA GLY A 376 -43.61 6.77 -1.84
C GLY A 376 -44.56 5.89 -2.67
N SER A 377 -45.00 6.35 -3.83
CA SER A 377 -45.86 5.59 -4.76
C SER A 377 -45.12 4.47 -5.53
N ILE A 378 -43.84 4.67 -5.83
CA ILE A 378 -42.96 3.64 -6.41
C ILE A 378 -42.71 2.52 -5.38
N ASN A 379 -42.54 2.87 -4.11
CA ASN A 379 -42.35 1.89 -3.04
C ASN A 379 -43.64 1.14 -2.66
N SER A 380 -44.83 1.71 -2.86
CA SER A 380 -46.10 1.03 -2.59
C SER A 380 -46.50 0.03 -3.68
N THR A 381 -46.04 0.24 -4.92
CA THR A 381 -46.21 -0.70 -6.06
C THR A 381 -45.17 -1.82 -6.08
N ALA A 382 -44.07 -1.69 -5.33
CA ALA A 382 -43.04 -2.73 -5.20
C ALA A 382 -43.49 -3.96 -4.35
N ASN A 383 -44.69 -3.93 -3.75
CA ASN A 383 -45.18 -5.02 -2.91
C ASN A 383 -46.15 -5.96 -3.67
N LYS A 384 -45.63 -7.18 -3.91
CA LYS A 384 -46.34 -8.46 -4.15
C LYS A 384 -47.21 -8.58 -5.42
N HIS A 385 -46.56 -8.67 -6.57
CA HIS A 385 -47.12 -9.44 -7.69
C HIS A 385 -46.34 -10.75 -7.85
N VAL A 386 -47.02 -11.88 -7.61
CA VAL A 386 -46.55 -13.21 -8.04
C VAL A 386 -47.01 -13.37 -9.48
N TYR A 387 -46.16 -12.96 -10.42
CA TYR A 387 -46.47 -13.10 -11.84
C TYR A 387 -46.34 -14.57 -12.28
N GLY A 388 -47.40 -15.12 -12.88
CA GLY A 388 -47.31 -16.37 -13.63
C GLY A 388 -46.47 -16.21 -14.90
N ILE A 389 -46.07 -17.32 -15.53
CA ILE A 389 -45.21 -17.30 -16.74
C ILE A 389 -45.83 -16.43 -17.85
N ASP A 390 -47.13 -16.56 -18.11
CA ASP A 390 -47.82 -15.79 -19.16
C ASP A 390 -47.90 -14.28 -18.86
N GLU A 391 -48.01 -13.93 -17.57
CA GLU A 391 -48.08 -12.55 -17.13
C GLU A 391 -46.70 -11.90 -17.14
N ARG A 392 -45.65 -12.65 -16.80
CA ARG A 392 -44.26 -12.23 -17.03
C ARG A 392 -43.98 -11.99 -18.51
N ILE A 393 -44.32 -12.92 -19.40
CA ILE A 393 -44.13 -12.75 -20.85
C ILE A 393 -44.86 -11.49 -21.36
N ARG A 394 -46.05 -11.19 -20.83
CA ARG A 394 -46.83 -10.01 -21.21
C ARG A 394 -46.29 -8.68 -20.66
N VAL A 395 -45.74 -8.67 -19.45
CA VAL A 395 -45.25 -7.46 -18.77
C VAL A 395 -43.78 -7.20 -19.08
N GLU A 396 -42.97 -8.24 -19.23
CA GLU A 396 -41.53 -8.14 -19.51
C GLU A 396 -41.27 -7.56 -20.90
N LYS A 397 -42.23 -7.61 -21.85
CA LYS A 397 -42.18 -7.06 -23.22
C LYS A 397 -40.76 -6.67 -23.64
N ILE A 398 -39.91 -7.69 -23.75
CA ILE A 398 -38.63 -7.67 -24.44
C ILE A 398 -38.93 -7.73 -25.94
#